data_AF-A0A525NL10-F1
#
_entry.id   AF-A0A525NL10-F1
#
_cell.length_a   1.000
_cell.length_b   1.000
_cell.length_c   1.000
_cell.angle_alpha   90.00
_cell.angle_beta   90.00
_cell.angle_gamma   90.00
#
_symmetry.space_group_name_H-M   'P 1'
#
loop_
_entity.id
_entity.type
_entity.pdbx_description
1 polymer ?
#
loop_
_entity_poly.entity_id
_entity_poly.type
_entity_poly.pdbx_seq_one_letter_code
_entity_poly.pdbx_strand_id
1 'polypeptide(L)'
;MTNHQHAHPMALIFNTLRYDAIGLGNHDLDYRMDYLNNFAAQITAPLICSNLRGTGMTNLLSAHTMTRRINSSDGMQDIKIGVLSVLPPETVIWNIEELPEGAQIDDPVTCITQKAKDLRAQGADLVIVLAHMGLGEQDGKTGIGDWGGDRPGAAAMYRRHRCRSHPLPPSQRLARRT
;
A
#
# COMPACT_ATOMS: atom_id res chain seq x y z
N MET A 1 11.25 15.86 26.87
CA MET A 1 10.36 16.33 25.78
C MET A 1 11.26 16.81 24.65
N THR A 2 11.58 15.95 23.69
CA THR A 2 12.42 16.34 22.54
C THR A 2 11.58 17.13 21.55
N ASN A 3 12.00 18.36 21.32
CA ASN A 3 11.38 19.34 20.44
C ASN A 3 11.57 18.90 18.97
N HIS A 4 10.59 18.23 18.37
CA HIS A 4 10.62 17.84 16.94
C HIS A 4 10.19 19.02 16.04
N GLN A 5 10.86 20.16 16.17
CA GLN A 5 10.54 21.39 15.43
C GLN A 5 11.10 21.43 13.99
N HIS A 6 11.77 20.37 13.53
CA HIS A 6 12.31 20.29 12.18
C HIS A 6 11.48 19.35 11.31
N ALA A 7 11.22 19.77 10.07
CA ALA A 7 10.52 18.96 9.09
C ALA A 7 11.27 17.64 8.87
N HIS A 8 10.55 16.52 8.92
CA HIS A 8 11.09 15.20 8.67
C HIS A 8 11.70 15.17 7.26
N PRO A 9 13.00 14.87 7.08
CA PRO A 9 13.67 14.97 5.77
C PRO A 9 12.96 14.14 4.69
N MET A 10 12.50 12.93 5.03
CA MET A 10 11.70 12.14 4.07
C MET A 10 10.37 12.79 3.72
N ALA A 11 9.70 13.48 4.64
CA ALA A 11 8.42 14.14 4.33
C ALA A 11 8.64 15.26 3.30
N LEU A 12 9.73 16.03 3.44
CA LEU A 12 10.12 17.03 2.44
C LEU A 12 10.34 16.39 1.06
N ILE A 13 11.03 15.25 1.01
CA ILE A 13 11.28 14.51 -0.24
C ILE A 13 9.97 14.02 -0.86
N PHE A 14 9.10 13.36 -0.08
CA PHE A 14 7.81 12.86 -0.57
C PHE A 14 6.93 13.99 -1.13
N ASN A 15 6.89 15.13 -0.44
CA ASN A 15 6.12 16.30 -0.87
C ASN A 15 6.71 16.93 -2.14
N THR A 16 8.03 16.99 -2.24
CA THR A 16 8.73 17.53 -3.43
C THR A 16 8.47 16.67 -4.66
N LEU A 17 8.49 15.34 -4.49
CA LEU A 17 8.23 14.37 -5.55
C LEU A 17 6.75 14.21 -5.89
N ARG A 18 5.85 14.80 -5.08
CA ARG A 18 4.40 14.80 -5.28
C ARG A 18 3.82 13.40 -5.47
N TYR A 19 4.17 12.49 -4.55
CA TYR A 19 3.60 11.14 -4.56
C TYR A 19 2.08 11.17 -4.44
N ASP A 20 1.44 10.25 -5.16
CA ASP A 20 -0.02 10.11 -5.19
C ASP A 20 -0.58 9.38 -3.97
N ALA A 21 0.21 8.46 -3.40
CA ALA A 21 -0.10 7.68 -2.22
C ALA A 21 1.17 7.03 -1.67
N ILE A 22 1.19 6.77 -0.36
CA ILE A 22 2.28 6.08 0.33
C ILE A 22 1.68 4.89 1.08
N GLY A 23 2.21 3.69 0.84
CA GLY A 23 1.83 2.48 1.59
C GLY A 23 2.84 2.19 2.69
N LEU A 24 2.36 1.79 3.87
CA LEU A 24 3.23 1.43 5.00
C LEU A 24 4.01 0.13 4.73
N GLY A 25 5.23 0.08 5.26
CA GLY A 25 6.00 -1.11 5.55
C GLY A 25 6.12 -1.37 7.05
N ASN A 26 6.57 -2.56 7.42
CA ASN A 26 6.74 -2.92 8.83
C ASN A 26 7.78 -2.01 9.52
N HIS A 27 8.84 -1.63 8.80
CA HIS A 27 9.87 -0.73 9.33
C HIS A 27 9.39 0.71 9.59
N ASP A 28 8.26 1.12 9.03
CA ASP A 28 7.65 2.41 9.38
C ASP A 28 7.08 2.40 10.81
N LEU A 29 6.92 1.23 11.43
CA LEU A 29 6.41 1.03 12.79
C LEU A 29 7.51 0.94 13.84
N ASP A 30 8.78 0.81 13.44
CA ASP A 30 9.92 0.54 14.33
C ASP A 30 10.15 1.65 15.38
N TYR A 31 9.67 2.86 15.13
CA TYR A 31 9.82 4.02 16.02
C TYR A 31 8.51 4.42 16.72
N ARG A 32 7.57 3.48 16.83
CA ARG A 32 6.24 3.65 17.46
C ARG A 32 5.30 4.58 16.69
N MET A 33 4.03 4.55 17.11
CA MET A 33 2.97 5.29 16.45
C MET A 33 3.12 6.80 16.57
N ASP A 34 3.73 7.32 17.65
CA ASP A 34 3.92 8.77 17.82
C ASP A 34 4.85 9.35 16.76
N TYR A 35 5.96 8.65 16.47
CA TYR A 35 6.90 9.06 15.43
C TYR A 35 6.24 8.99 14.06
N LEU A 36 5.55 7.88 13.77
CA LEU A 36 4.85 7.69 12.50
C LEU A 36 3.72 8.72 12.32
N ASN A 37 2.99 9.07 13.38
CA ASN A 37 1.93 10.08 13.34
C ASN A 37 2.51 11.48 13.11
N ASN A 38 3.67 11.80 13.68
CA ASN A 38 4.38 13.05 13.39
C ASN A 38 4.83 13.12 11.92
N PHE A 39 5.36 12.03 11.36
CA PHE A 39 5.68 11.95 9.93
C PHE A 39 4.43 12.11 9.06
N ALA A 40 3.35 11.38 9.40
CA ALA A 40 2.08 11.39 8.67
C ALA A 40 1.44 12.79 8.64
N ALA A 41 1.62 13.60 9.70
CA ALA A 41 1.15 14.97 9.75
C ALA A 41 1.91 15.94 8.84
N GLN A 42 3.08 15.55 8.33
CA GLN A 42 3.96 16.40 7.52
C GLN A 42 3.97 16.07 6.02
N ILE A 43 3.42 14.92 5.63
CA ILE A 43 3.28 14.53 4.22
C ILE A 43 1.98 15.04 3.62
N THR A 44 2.01 15.41 2.34
CA THR A 44 0.81 15.83 1.59
C THR A 44 0.12 14.64 0.93
N ALA A 45 0.87 13.59 0.64
CA ALA A 45 0.34 12.36 0.06
C ALA A 45 -0.43 11.56 1.13
N PRO A 46 -1.54 10.89 0.76
CA PRO A 46 -2.25 10.02 1.68
C PRO A 46 -1.39 8.82 2.10
N LEU A 47 -1.27 8.61 3.40
CA LEU A 47 -0.64 7.42 3.99
C LEU A 47 -1.68 6.32 4.14
N ILE A 48 -1.37 5.12 3.65
CA ILE A 48 -2.34 4.03 3.51
C ILE A 48 -1.82 2.77 4.19
N CYS A 49 -2.66 2.15 5.00
CA CYS A 49 -2.52 0.76 5.42
C CYS A 49 -3.90 0.15 5.68
N SER A 50 -4.26 -0.86 4.91
CA SER A 50 -5.59 -1.43 4.86
C SER A 50 -5.83 -2.52 5.90
N ASN A 51 -4.77 -3.20 6.33
CA ASN A 51 -4.85 -4.31 7.28
C ASN A 51 -4.28 -3.99 8.66
N LEU A 52 -3.97 -2.74 8.97
CA LEU A 52 -3.55 -2.31 10.31
C LEU A 52 -4.70 -1.55 10.98
N ARG A 53 -5.14 -2.00 12.16
CA ARG A 53 -6.23 -1.39 12.95
C ARG A 53 -5.78 -1.17 14.38
N GLY A 54 -6.51 -0.32 15.10
CA GLY A 54 -6.32 -0.12 16.54
C GLY A 54 -5.07 0.69 16.93
N THR A 55 -4.46 1.43 16.00
CA THR A 55 -3.22 2.18 16.27
C THR A 55 -3.43 3.57 16.89
N GLY A 56 -4.67 4.10 16.86
CA GLY A 56 -4.95 5.48 17.26
C GLY A 56 -4.44 6.54 16.28
N MET A 57 -3.87 6.15 15.13
CA MET A 57 -3.42 7.10 14.11
C MET A 57 -4.59 7.86 13.49
N THR A 58 -4.42 9.18 13.33
CA THR A 58 -5.45 10.06 12.75
C THR A 58 -5.32 10.21 11.23
N ASN A 59 -4.09 10.21 10.71
CA ASN A 59 -3.79 10.43 9.29
C ASN A 59 -3.49 9.13 8.51
N LEU A 60 -3.87 7.97 9.06
CA LEU A 60 -3.72 6.68 8.38
C LEU A 60 -5.03 6.28 7.71
N LEU A 61 -5.04 6.19 6.38
CA LEU A 61 -6.22 5.80 5.62
C LEU A 61 -6.25 4.28 5.39
N SER A 62 -7.45 3.70 5.44
CA SER A 62 -7.63 2.28 5.08
C SER A 62 -7.55 2.04 3.57
N ALA A 63 -7.83 3.05 2.74
CA ALA A 63 -7.69 3.05 1.29
C ALA A 63 -7.76 4.50 0.78
N HIS A 64 -7.36 4.74 -0.46
CA HIS A 64 -7.47 6.04 -1.13
C HIS A 64 -8.04 5.89 -2.54
N THR A 65 -8.76 6.90 -3.04
CA THR A 65 -9.18 6.96 -4.44
C THR A 65 -8.76 8.28 -5.07
N MET A 66 -8.37 8.23 -6.33
CA MET A 66 -7.96 9.39 -7.11
C MET A 66 -8.40 9.24 -8.56
N THR A 67 -8.50 10.35 -9.28
CA THR A 67 -8.79 10.32 -10.73
C THR A 67 -7.57 10.81 -11.50
N ARG A 68 -7.20 10.12 -12.57
CA ARG A 68 -6.11 10.50 -13.47
C ARG A 68 -6.63 10.58 -14.88
N ARG A 69 -6.33 11.69 -15.56
CA ARG A 69 -6.63 11.85 -16.98
C ARG A 69 -5.51 11.24 -17.79
N ILE A 70 -5.81 10.20 -18.57
CA ILE A 70 -4.85 9.49 -19.39
C ILE A 70 -5.16 9.68 -20.87
N ASN A 71 -4.14 9.56 -21.71
CA ASN A 71 -4.32 9.53 -23.16
C ASN A 71 -4.46 8.07 -23.62
N SER A 72 -5.63 7.72 -24.14
CA SER A 72 -5.95 6.40 -24.69
C SER A 72 -6.03 6.46 -26.23
N SER A 73 -6.17 5.31 -26.89
CA SER A 73 -6.42 5.24 -28.34
C SER A 73 -7.66 6.02 -28.77
N ASP A 74 -8.66 6.10 -27.89
CA ASP A 74 -9.93 6.78 -28.16
C ASP A 74 -9.95 8.23 -27.63
N GLY A 75 -8.78 8.78 -27.29
CA GLY A 75 -8.61 10.14 -26.78
C GLY A 75 -8.40 10.22 -25.26
N MET A 76 -8.56 11.42 -24.71
CA MET A 76 -8.35 11.67 -23.27
C MET A 76 -9.50 11.10 -22.44
N GLN A 77 -9.18 10.24 -21.47
CA GLN A 77 -10.15 9.60 -20.60
C GLN A 77 -9.75 9.79 -19.13
N ASP A 78 -10.74 9.98 -18.26
CA ASP A 78 -10.53 9.99 -16.82
C ASP A 78 -10.65 8.56 -16.29
N ILE A 79 -9.64 8.11 -15.54
CA ILE A 79 -9.62 6.81 -14.87
C ILE A 79 -9.63 7.04 -13.37
N LYS A 80 -10.60 6.43 -12.68
CA LYS A 80 -10.64 6.36 -11.22
C LYS A 80 -9.79 5.19 -10.72
N ILE A 81 -8.79 5.52 -9.92
CA ILE A 81 -7.83 4.58 -9.34
C ILE A 81 -8.10 4.47 -7.84
N GLY A 82 -8.39 3.26 -7.37
CA GLY A 82 -8.36 2.89 -5.97
C GLY A 82 -6.98 2.37 -5.57
N VAL A 83 -6.50 2.77 -4.40
CA VAL A 83 -5.22 2.34 -3.84
C VAL A 83 -5.45 1.77 -2.45
N LEU A 84 -4.91 0.59 -2.21
CA LEU A 84 -4.90 -0.08 -0.91
C LEU A 84 -3.48 -0.57 -0.61
N SER A 85 -3.16 -0.76 0.67
CA SER A 85 -1.82 -1.20 1.09
C SER A 85 -1.90 -2.24 2.18
N VAL A 86 -1.01 -3.22 2.18
CA VAL A 86 -0.98 -4.25 3.22
C VAL A 86 0.42 -4.54 3.73
N LEU A 87 0.47 -4.80 5.03
CA LEU A 87 1.64 -5.27 5.77
C LEU A 87 1.67 -6.80 5.83
N PRO A 88 2.87 -7.40 6.03
CA PRO A 88 3.00 -8.84 6.27
C PRO A 88 2.32 -9.24 7.59
N PRO A 89 1.72 -10.45 7.67
CA PRO A 89 1.12 -10.93 8.91
C PRO A 89 2.14 -11.03 10.06
N GLU A 90 3.42 -11.28 9.74
CA GLU A 90 4.52 -11.34 10.69
C GLU A 90 4.81 -10.00 11.40
N THR A 91 4.29 -8.88 10.88
CA THR A 91 4.43 -7.55 11.52
C THR A 91 3.93 -7.54 12.95
N VAL A 92 2.88 -8.32 13.27
CA VAL A 92 2.37 -8.45 14.64
C VAL A 92 3.44 -8.98 15.60
N ILE A 93 4.34 -9.85 15.12
CA ILE A 93 5.42 -10.43 15.91
C ILE A 93 6.62 -9.47 15.93
N TRP A 94 7.02 -8.95 14.76
CA TRP A 94 8.21 -8.11 14.64
C TRP A 94 8.08 -6.76 15.35
N ASN A 95 6.87 -6.21 15.43
CA ASN A 95 6.62 -4.89 16.00
C ASN A 95 5.77 -4.96 17.28
N ILE A 96 5.71 -6.12 17.96
CA ILE A 96 4.85 -6.31 19.15
C ILE A 96 5.13 -5.30 20.26
N GLU A 97 6.38 -4.88 20.44
CA GLU A 97 6.79 -3.92 21.47
C GLU A 97 6.53 -2.45 21.09
N GLU A 98 6.30 -2.19 19.79
CA GLU A 98 6.09 -0.85 19.23
C GLU A 98 4.62 -0.56 18.89
N LEU A 99 3.81 -1.60 18.79
CA LEU A 99 2.38 -1.51 18.57
C LEU A 99 1.63 -1.22 19.88
N PRO A 100 0.64 -0.32 19.87
CA PRO A 100 -0.18 -0.06 21.05
C PRO A 100 -1.08 -1.25 21.37
N GLU A 101 -1.54 -1.31 22.62
CA GLU A 101 -2.51 -2.31 23.04
C GLU A 101 -3.77 -2.25 22.17
N GLY A 102 -4.22 -3.41 21.69
CA GLY A 102 -5.38 -3.52 20.81
C GLY A 102 -5.09 -3.30 19.33
N ALA A 103 -3.84 -2.99 18.94
CA ALA A 103 -3.45 -2.98 17.53
C ALA A 103 -3.56 -4.39 16.92
N GLN A 104 -4.04 -4.46 15.69
CA GLN A 104 -4.26 -5.71 14.97
C GLN A 104 -3.77 -5.60 13.53
N ILE A 105 -3.10 -6.65 13.06
CA ILE A 105 -2.77 -6.86 11.65
C ILE A 105 -3.71 -7.94 11.12
N ASP A 106 -4.66 -7.55 10.26
CA ASP A 106 -5.58 -8.49 9.62
C ASP A 106 -4.87 -9.29 8.51
N ASP A 107 -5.40 -10.47 8.21
CA ASP A 107 -4.91 -11.29 7.10
C ASP A 107 -4.90 -10.48 5.79
N PRO A 108 -3.74 -10.31 5.15
CA PRO A 108 -3.61 -9.42 4.01
C PRO A 108 -4.41 -9.90 2.80
N VAL A 109 -4.53 -11.22 2.59
CA VAL A 109 -5.27 -11.79 1.44
C VAL A 109 -6.75 -11.45 1.57
N THR A 110 -7.34 -11.67 2.74
CA THR A 110 -8.73 -11.33 3.05
C THR A 110 -8.95 -9.83 2.94
N CYS A 111 -8.05 -9.02 3.52
CA CYS A 111 -8.13 -7.56 3.47
C CYS A 111 -8.12 -7.03 2.03
N ILE A 112 -7.17 -7.48 1.20
CA ILE A 112 -7.11 -7.09 -0.22
C ILE A 112 -8.40 -7.50 -0.93
N THR A 113 -8.90 -8.73 -0.68
CA THR A 113 -10.14 -9.23 -1.31
C THR A 113 -11.31 -8.29 -1.06
N GLN A 114 -11.52 -7.92 0.20
CA GLN A 114 -12.64 -7.08 0.59
C GLN A 114 -12.46 -5.65 0.11
N LYS A 115 -11.29 -5.04 0.32
CA LYS A 115 -11.03 -3.66 -0.09
C LYS A 115 -11.04 -3.46 -1.59
N ALA A 116 -10.56 -4.43 -2.38
CA ALA A 116 -10.68 -4.35 -3.82
C ALA A 116 -12.14 -4.37 -4.28
N LYS A 117 -12.99 -5.21 -3.67
CA LYS A 117 -14.44 -5.23 -3.94
C LYS A 117 -15.10 -3.89 -3.57
N ASP A 118 -14.78 -3.35 -2.40
CA ASP A 118 -15.33 -2.07 -1.95
C ASP A 118 -14.94 -0.92 -2.90
N LEU A 119 -13.66 -0.84 -3.29
CA LEU A 119 -13.16 0.19 -4.22
C LEU A 119 -13.81 0.07 -5.60
N ARG A 120 -14.02 -1.15 -6.09
CA ARG A 120 -14.75 -1.41 -7.34
C ARG A 120 -16.21 -0.99 -7.24
N ALA A 121 -16.89 -1.31 -6.14
CA ALA A 121 -18.26 -0.86 -5.88
C ALA A 121 -18.37 0.67 -5.78
N GLN A 122 -17.30 1.34 -5.36
CA GLN A 122 -17.19 2.80 -5.36
C GLN A 122 -16.84 3.38 -6.75
N GLY A 123 -16.78 2.56 -7.80
CA GLY A 123 -16.55 2.97 -9.19
C GLY A 123 -15.08 3.13 -9.57
N ALA A 124 -14.13 2.54 -8.83
CA ALA A 124 -12.74 2.49 -9.30
C ALA A 124 -12.64 1.64 -10.57
N ASP A 125 -12.03 2.18 -11.62
CA ASP A 125 -11.69 1.49 -12.89
C ASP A 125 -10.41 0.67 -12.75
N LEU A 126 -9.49 1.12 -11.89
CA LEU A 126 -8.26 0.43 -11.52
C LEU A 126 -8.15 0.26 -9.99
N VAL A 127 -7.72 -0.90 -9.50
CA VAL A 127 -7.28 -1.07 -8.11
C VAL A 127 -5.80 -1.43 -8.09
N ILE A 128 -5.02 -0.62 -7.38
CA ILE A 128 -3.58 -0.80 -7.15
C ILE A 128 -3.36 -1.27 -5.71
N VAL A 129 -2.61 -2.35 -5.55
CA VAL A 129 -2.23 -2.91 -4.25
C VAL A 129 -0.76 -2.60 -3.97
N LEU A 130 -0.49 -1.82 -2.93
CA LEU A 130 0.84 -1.55 -2.38
C LEU A 130 1.14 -2.56 -1.28
N ALA A 131 1.67 -3.73 -1.65
CA ALA A 131 1.96 -4.77 -0.66
C ALA A 131 3.43 -4.71 -0.23
N HIS A 132 3.64 -4.46 1.05
CA HIS A 132 4.97 -4.53 1.65
C HIS A 132 5.32 -5.99 2.00
N MET A 133 5.23 -6.89 1.01
CA MET A 133 5.43 -8.32 1.19
C MET A 133 6.28 -8.94 0.08
N GLY A 134 6.93 -10.06 0.42
CA GLY A 134 7.69 -10.87 -0.53
C GLY A 134 6.80 -11.83 -1.33
N LEU A 135 7.35 -12.39 -2.42
CA LEU A 135 6.74 -13.51 -3.15
C LEU A 135 6.97 -14.82 -2.42
N GLY A 136 5.95 -15.37 -1.77
CA GLY A 136 6.05 -16.71 -1.21
C GLY A 136 6.31 -17.71 -2.33
N GLU A 137 7.17 -18.71 -2.08
CA GLU A 137 7.13 -19.94 -2.88
C GLU A 137 5.75 -20.61 -2.67
N GLN A 138 5.37 -21.51 -3.58
CA GLN A 138 4.03 -22.12 -3.73
C GLN A 138 3.43 -22.80 -2.48
N ASP A 139 4.07 -22.72 -1.31
CA ASP A 139 3.64 -23.32 -0.05
C ASP A 139 2.75 -22.42 0.82
N GLY A 140 1.98 -21.52 0.20
CA GLY A 140 0.72 -21.00 0.75
C GLY A 140 0.73 -20.29 2.11
N LYS A 141 1.90 -19.99 2.72
CA LYS A 141 1.96 -19.53 4.12
C LYS A 141 2.53 -18.14 4.36
N THR A 142 3.28 -17.54 3.43
CA THR A 142 3.99 -16.27 3.72
C THR A 142 4.11 -15.31 2.52
N GLY A 143 3.22 -15.41 1.51
CA GLY A 143 3.26 -14.42 0.44
C GLY A 143 2.07 -14.42 -0.52
N ILE A 144 1.88 -13.27 -1.17
CA ILE A 144 0.83 -13.00 -2.17
C ILE A 144 1.25 -13.54 -3.55
N GLY A 145 1.79 -14.76 -3.62
CA GLY A 145 2.27 -15.35 -4.88
C GLY A 145 1.17 -15.45 -5.95
N ASP A 146 -0.04 -15.82 -5.52
CA ASP A 146 -1.17 -16.20 -6.37
C ASP A 146 -2.15 -15.05 -6.69
N TRP A 147 -2.11 -13.96 -5.93
CA TRP A 147 -3.17 -12.93 -5.98
C TRP A 147 -3.13 -12.03 -7.23
N GLY A 148 -2.11 -12.18 -8.07
CA GLY A 148 -1.98 -11.47 -9.36
C GLY A 148 -2.21 -12.35 -10.60
N GLY A 149 -2.49 -13.64 -10.42
CA GLY A 149 -2.60 -14.61 -11.52
C GLY A 149 -3.99 -14.69 -12.13
N ASP A 150 -5.03 -14.93 -11.33
CA ASP A 150 -6.37 -15.30 -11.83
C ASP A 150 -7.55 -14.77 -10.99
N ARG A 151 -7.34 -13.81 -10.07
CA ARG A 151 -8.43 -13.29 -9.23
C ARG A 151 -9.02 -11.97 -9.78
N PRO A 152 -10.33 -11.91 -10.05
CA PRO A 152 -10.97 -10.68 -10.51
C PRO A 152 -10.89 -9.59 -9.42
N GLY A 153 -10.16 -8.50 -9.72
CA GLY A 153 -10.17 -7.29 -8.88
C GLY A 153 -8.85 -6.54 -8.75
N ALA A 154 -7.69 -7.21 -8.85
CA ALA A 154 -6.39 -6.53 -8.82
C ALA A 154 -5.90 -6.25 -10.24
N ALA A 155 -5.56 -4.99 -10.52
CA ALA A 155 -5.06 -4.60 -11.84
C ALA A 155 -3.54 -4.33 -11.84
N ALA A 156 -2.97 -3.96 -10.69
CA ALA A 156 -1.53 -3.91 -10.49
C ALA A 156 -1.17 -4.12 -9.02
N MET A 157 -0.10 -4.86 -8.77
CA MET A 157 0.41 -5.11 -7.42
C MET A 157 1.88 -4.71 -7.35
N TYR A 158 2.19 -3.70 -6.55
CA TYR A 158 3.56 -3.27 -6.30
C TYR A 158 4.09 -3.97 -5.05
N ARG A 159 5.16 -4.74 -5.22
CA ARG A 159 5.69 -5.68 -4.21
C ARG A 159 7.06 -5.20 -3.73
N ARG A 160 7.25 -5.04 -2.42
CA ARG A 160 8.56 -4.80 -1.79
C ARG A 160 8.61 -5.44 -0.40
N HIS A 161 9.68 -6.19 -0.12
CA HIS A 161 10.09 -6.65 1.21
C HIS A 161 11.42 -7.42 1.11
N ARG A 162 11.57 -8.28 0.08
CA ARG A 162 12.79 -9.07 -0.16
C ARG A 162 13.92 -8.30 -0.85
N CYS A 163 13.82 -6.98 -1.03
CA CYS A 163 14.81 -6.15 -1.76
C CYS A 163 15.29 -6.78 -3.10
N ARG A 164 14.39 -7.42 -3.85
CA ARG A 164 14.67 -8.09 -5.13
C ARG A 164 13.77 -7.55 -6.24
N SER A 165 14.34 -7.32 -7.42
CA SER A 165 13.59 -6.99 -8.63
C SER A 165 12.84 -8.22 -9.15
N HIS A 166 11.53 -8.09 -9.42
CA HIS A 166 10.73 -9.14 -10.04
C HIS A 166 10.15 -8.62 -11.35
N PRO A 167 10.64 -9.08 -12.52
CA PRO A 167 9.98 -8.78 -13.77
C PRO A 167 8.60 -9.45 -13.84
N LEU A 168 7.64 -8.81 -14.52
CA LEU A 168 6.37 -9.45 -14.85
C LEU A 168 6.61 -10.74 -15.67
N PRO A 169 5.84 -11.81 -15.43
CA PRO A 169 5.87 -12.99 -16.26
C PRO A 169 5.57 -12.61 -17.72
N PRO A 170 6.11 -13.34 -18.72
CA PRO A 170 5.94 -13.01 -20.14
C PRO A 170 4.48 -12.80 -20.57
N SER A 171 3.53 -13.50 -19.93
CA SER A 171 2.09 -13.40 -20.18
C SER A 171 1.44 -12.07 -19.78
N GLN A 172 2.12 -11.25 -18.97
CA GLN A 172 1.61 -9.96 -18.47
C GLN A 172 2.38 -8.76 -19.03
N ARG A 173 3.27 -8.98 -20.02
CA ARG A 173 3.94 -7.89 -20.73
C ARG A 173 3.02 -7.41 -21.86
N LEU A 174 2.61 -6.15 -21.81
CA LEU A 174 1.99 -5.51 -22.97
C LEU A 174 2.90 -5.71 -24.18
N ALA A 175 2.40 -6.41 -25.20
CA ALA A 175 3.11 -6.54 -26.46
C ALA A 175 3.35 -5.13 -27.01
N ARG A 176 4.62 -4.72 -27.08
CA ARG A 176 5.00 -3.56 -27.89
C ARG A 176 4.69 -3.93 -29.34
N ARG A 177 3.56 -3.45 -29.85
CA ARG A 177 3.34 -3.41 -31.29
C ARG A 177 4.30 -2.35 -31.84
N THR A 178 5.32 -2.82 -32.54
CA THR A 178 6.14 -2.03 -33.47
C THR A 178 5.29 -1.47 -34.60
#